data_AF-A0A8D0ETX6-F1
#
_entry.id   AF-A0A8D0ETX6-F1
#
_cell.length_a   1.000
_cell.length_b   1.000
_cell.length_c   1.000
_cell.angle_alpha   90.00
_cell.angle_beta   90.00
_cell.angle_gamma   90.00
#
_symmetry.space_group_name_H-M   'P 1'
#
loop_
_entity.id
_entity.type
_entity.pdbx_description
1 polymer ?
#
loop_
_entity_poly.entity_id
_entity_poly.type
_entity_poly.pdbx_seq_one_letter_code
_entity_poly.pdbx_strand_id
1 'polypeptide(L)'
;LLQPYFPSRHGPRHHHRHVRDCQPLKYGNVTHEAWPSDNRTGGPVATTRTFVSYIPPGGKDHKVVYGHFTFVRNPLRTFSVLEPGGAGGCQAHRRAPVEETAKLGKCLVAQNGGYFDMGTGECLGNVVSDGKLVRNSGGLQNAQFGIRKDGTMVFGYLSEEDVLDQANPFVQLVSGVVWLLRDGEVYISQSQMAECDEIQTTGTFDKFINVISARTAVGHDRQGQLVLVHVDGQTESRGVNLWEMAEFLKEQGVINAINLDGGGSATLVLNGTLASYPSEHCSFDNMWRCPRSISTIMCIHEPACEPADCSGHGDCVEGECHCTGGFWTGPACDILDCGPSNCSLHGLCTGCESLWSNFFVINSLECPMGWYGPNCQNQCACEHTCPCDRETGSCNVTYDWTRAELKPPSVTVHALSLMLLMWIFLPSDRKTCISLTSVLALLLAISAVGNVGLFLKARSERLHESGDYLYHPLREMNGEATHTSTSAACETEDTQDQSQALL
;
A
#
# COMPACT_ATOMS: atom_id res chain seq x y z
N LEU A 1 -8.67 19.63 -19.37
CA LEU A 1 -7.66 19.83 -18.30
C LEU A 1 -8.24 20.74 -17.23
N LEU A 2 -7.77 20.64 -16.00
CA LEU A 2 -8.09 21.55 -14.91
C LEU A 2 -6.76 22.13 -14.40
N GLN A 3 -6.47 23.38 -14.72
CA GLN A 3 -5.19 24.01 -14.42
C GLN A 3 -5.41 25.27 -13.58
N PRO A 4 -4.73 25.43 -12.44
CA PRO A 4 -4.84 26.63 -11.62
C PRO A 4 -4.11 27.84 -12.22
N TYR A 5 -3.05 27.60 -13.01
CA TYR A 5 -2.17 28.64 -13.56
C TYR A 5 -1.97 28.46 -15.06
N PHE A 6 -1.67 29.55 -15.79
CA PHE A 6 -1.34 29.51 -17.21
C PHE A 6 0.01 28.79 -17.47
N PRO A 7 0.19 28.15 -18.63
CA PRO A 7 1.10 27.01 -18.85
C PRO A 7 2.61 27.32 -18.81
N SER A 8 3.03 28.51 -18.41
CA SER A 8 4.46 28.81 -18.25
C SER A 8 4.92 28.89 -16.80
N ARG A 9 4.00 28.99 -15.81
CA ARG A 9 4.36 29.25 -14.41
C ARG A 9 3.34 28.64 -13.45
N HIS A 10 3.79 27.77 -12.56
CA HIS A 10 3.00 27.25 -11.44
C HIS A 10 3.30 28.06 -10.18
N GLY A 11 2.27 28.34 -9.37
CA GLY A 11 2.38 29.03 -8.08
C GLY A 11 2.47 30.57 -8.15
N PRO A 12 2.31 31.25 -7.00
CA PRO A 12 2.51 32.69 -6.90
C PRO A 12 4.00 33.07 -6.86
N ARG A 13 4.30 34.35 -7.12
CA ARG A 13 5.68 34.89 -7.10
C ARG A 13 6.08 35.55 -5.79
N HIS A 14 5.12 35.85 -4.92
CA HIS A 14 5.41 36.54 -3.67
C HIS A 14 6.07 35.60 -2.67
N HIS A 15 6.84 36.17 -1.74
CA HIS A 15 7.56 35.41 -0.72
C HIS A 15 6.62 34.93 0.39
N HIS A 16 7.06 33.95 1.17
CA HIS A 16 6.36 33.47 2.38
C HIS A 16 5.93 34.59 3.34
N ARG A 17 6.75 35.65 3.45
CA ARG A 17 6.42 36.84 4.25
C ARG A 17 5.09 37.48 3.84
N HIS A 18 4.80 37.55 2.54
CA HIS A 18 3.55 38.11 2.04
C HIS A 18 2.35 37.29 2.51
N VAL A 19 2.43 35.95 2.42
CA VAL A 19 1.37 35.04 2.93
C VAL A 19 1.10 35.28 4.40
N ARG A 20 2.15 35.40 5.22
CA ARG A 20 2.03 35.70 6.65
C ARG A 20 1.44 37.07 6.92
N ASP A 21 1.80 38.09 6.15
CA ASP A 21 1.36 39.46 6.41
C ASP A 21 -0.08 39.69 5.89
N CYS A 22 -0.56 38.88 4.94
CA CYS A 22 -1.91 38.96 4.36
C CYS A 22 -2.92 37.98 4.95
N GLN A 23 -2.51 37.06 5.82
CA GLN A 23 -3.45 36.12 6.46
C GLN A 23 -4.31 36.80 7.55
N PRO A 24 -5.45 36.21 7.93
CA PRO A 24 -6.27 36.75 9.01
C PRO A 24 -5.52 36.85 10.35
N LEU A 25 -5.67 37.98 11.06
CA LEU A 25 -4.99 38.28 12.32
C LEU A 25 -5.13 37.19 13.39
N LYS A 26 -6.24 36.43 13.37
CA LYS A 26 -6.48 35.34 14.33
C LYS A 26 -5.42 34.23 14.29
N TYR A 27 -4.69 34.09 13.19
CA TYR A 27 -3.62 33.11 13.01
C TYR A 27 -2.21 33.65 13.34
N GLY A 28 -2.12 34.94 13.72
CA GLY A 28 -0.86 35.58 14.08
C GLY A 28 0.19 35.45 12.98
N ASN A 29 1.38 34.96 13.36
CA ASN A 29 2.52 34.80 12.46
C ASN A 29 2.68 33.37 11.90
N VAL A 30 1.80 32.44 12.30
CA VAL A 30 1.91 31.03 11.91
C VAL A 30 1.05 30.79 10.67
N THR A 31 1.67 30.27 9.62
CA THR A 31 1.11 30.10 8.28
C THR A 31 0.74 28.64 7.95
N HIS A 32 0.89 27.75 8.92
CA HIS A 32 0.55 26.33 8.86
C HIS A 32 -0.13 25.89 10.16
N GLU A 33 -0.83 24.76 10.12
CA GLU A 33 -1.32 24.04 11.29
C GLU A 33 -0.54 22.75 11.48
N ALA A 34 -0.32 22.38 12.74
CA ALA A 34 0.37 21.15 13.13
C ALA A 34 -0.55 20.29 14.00
N TRP A 35 -0.63 19.00 13.73
CA TRP A 35 -1.48 18.06 14.45
C TRP A 35 -0.77 16.73 14.68
N PRO A 36 -0.80 16.15 15.88
CA PRO A 36 -0.22 14.83 16.12
C PRO A 36 -0.98 13.76 15.32
N SER A 37 -0.25 12.90 14.59
CA SER A 37 -0.89 11.77 13.91
C SER A 37 -1.38 10.70 14.89
N ASP A 38 -2.44 10.01 14.48
CA ASP A 38 -2.89 8.79 15.12
C ASP A 38 -1.76 7.76 15.12
N ASN A 39 -1.45 7.16 16.27
CA ASN A 39 -0.41 6.15 16.42
C ASN A 39 -0.97 4.75 16.76
N ARG A 40 -2.29 4.57 16.71
CA ARG A 40 -2.95 3.29 16.98
C ARG A 40 -2.58 2.27 15.91
N THR A 41 -2.16 1.09 16.34
CA THR A 41 -1.80 -0.05 15.47
C THR A 41 -2.93 -1.06 15.28
N GLY A 42 -3.94 -1.07 16.17
CA GLY A 42 -5.03 -2.03 16.10
C GLY A 42 -6.03 -1.77 14.95
N GLY A 43 -6.37 -2.83 14.21
CA GLY A 43 -7.36 -2.84 13.13
C GLY A 43 -6.76 -2.57 11.74
N PRO A 44 -7.57 -2.52 10.65
CA PRO A 44 -7.05 -2.28 9.31
C PRO A 44 -6.31 -0.94 9.17
N VAL A 45 -5.19 -0.95 8.46
CA VAL A 45 -4.37 0.24 8.15
C VAL A 45 -5.19 1.38 7.54
N ALA A 46 -6.07 1.03 6.60
CA ALA A 46 -6.95 1.97 5.93
C ALA A 46 -8.39 1.45 5.90
N THR A 47 -9.35 2.35 6.02
CA THR A 47 -10.78 2.07 5.79
C THR A 47 -11.30 3.00 4.71
N THR A 48 -11.61 2.45 3.54
CA THR A 48 -12.20 3.20 2.42
C THR A 48 -13.71 3.07 2.44
N ARG A 49 -14.41 4.20 2.34
CA ARG A 49 -15.87 4.31 2.28
C ARG A 49 -16.27 5.00 0.98
N THR A 50 -17.00 4.29 0.13
CA THR A 50 -17.62 4.85 -1.06
C THR A 50 -18.85 5.67 -0.66
N PHE A 51 -19.07 6.80 -1.32
CA PHE A 51 -20.27 7.59 -1.15
C PHE A 51 -20.90 7.98 -2.50
N VAL A 52 -22.21 8.15 -2.45
CA VAL A 52 -23.01 8.78 -3.50
C VAL A 52 -23.87 9.83 -2.81
N SER A 53 -23.52 11.10 -3.00
CA SER A 53 -24.10 12.22 -2.26
C SER A 53 -24.76 13.22 -3.20
N TYR A 54 -25.76 13.92 -2.70
CA TYR A 54 -26.44 15.01 -3.39
C TYR A 54 -25.86 16.34 -2.94
N ILE A 55 -25.41 17.17 -3.88
CA ILE A 55 -24.80 18.48 -3.59
C ILE A 55 -25.54 19.59 -4.36
N PRO A 56 -26.13 20.59 -3.68
CA PRO A 56 -26.37 20.64 -2.24
C PRO A 56 -27.37 19.54 -1.80
N PRO A 57 -27.41 19.18 -0.49
CA PRO A 57 -28.24 18.08 0.02
C PRO A 57 -29.76 18.33 -0.05
N GLY A 58 -30.19 19.56 -0.36
CA GLY A 58 -31.60 19.93 -0.53
C GLY A 58 -31.81 20.84 -1.74
N GLY A 59 -33.01 20.75 -2.33
CA GLY A 59 -33.39 21.54 -3.50
C GLY A 59 -33.60 20.68 -4.76
N LYS A 60 -34.16 21.31 -5.81
CA LYS A 60 -34.48 20.65 -7.09
C LYS A 60 -33.27 20.53 -8.04
N ASP A 61 -32.23 21.33 -7.81
CA ASP A 61 -31.04 21.43 -8.68
C ASP A 61 -29.82 20.68 -8.10
N HIS A 62 -30.05 19.63 -7.30
CA HIS A 62 -28.95 18.84 -6.73
C HIS A 62 -28.25 18.03 -7.82
N LYS A 63 -26.92 17.89 -7.68
CA LYS A 63 -26.14 16.95 -8.50
C LYS A 63 -25.72 15.75 -7.68
N VAL A 64 -25.66 14.60 -8.34
CA VAL A 64 -25.15 13.36 -7.76
C VAL A 64 -23.64 13.34 -7.91
N VAL A 65 -22.95 13.14 -6.80
CA VAL A 65 -21.48 13.10 -6.72
C VAL A 65 -21.06 11.74 -6.18
N TYR A 66 -20.14 11.11 -6.89
CA TYR A 66 -19.56 9.81 -6.54
C TYR A 66 -18.15 10.03 -6.03
N GLY A 67 -17.76 9.30 -4.99
CA GLY A 67 -16.43 9.42 -4.46
C GLY A 67 -16.13 8.47 -3.33
N HIS A 68 -14.96 8.68 -2.72
CA HIS A 68 -14.44 7.85 -1.65
C HIS A 68 -13.78 8.71 -0.58
N PHE A 69 -14.00 8.34 0.69
CA PHE A 69 -13.15 8.73 1.80
C PHE A 69 -12.29 7.54 2.20
N THR A 70 -11.00 7.74 2.39
CA THR A 70 -10.11 6.75 2.98
C THR A 70 -9.52 7.31 4.27
N PHE A 71 -9.85 6.66 5.38
CA PHE A 71 -9.33 6.98 6.70
C PHE A 71 -8.14 6.08 7.00
N VAL A 72 -7.00 6.67 7.31
CA VAL A 72 -5.71 6.00 7.47
C VAL A 72 -5.26 6.12 8.92
N ARG A 73 -4.89 4.97 9.50
CA ARG A 73 -4.30 4.89 10.84
C ARG A 73 -2.78 4.82 10.75
N ASN A 74 -2.12 5.30 11.80
CA ASN A 74 -0.66 5.30 11.90
C ASN A 74 0.05 5.86 10.65
N PRO A 75 -0.36 7.05 10.14
CA PRO A 75 0.14 7.55 8.86
C PRO A 75 1.66 7.80 8.86
N LEU A 76 2.30 7.95 10.02
CA LEU A 76 3.77 7.99 10.10
C LEU A 76 4.42 6.70 9.54
N ARG A 77 3.77 5.55 9.72
CA ARG A 77 4.29 4.23 9.32
C ARG A 77 3.63 3.66 8.07
N THR A 78 2.45 4.15 7.71
CA THR A 78 1.58 3.53 6.69
C THR A 78 1.32 4.42 5.46
N PHE A 79 1.79 5.66 5.46
CA PHE A 79 1.63 6.59 4.35
C PHE A 79 2.98 7.02 3.77
N SER A 80 3.07 6.97 2.44
CA SER A 80 4.21 7.45 1.67
C SER A 80 3.79 8.30 0.48
N VAL A 81 4.55 9.36 0.21
CA VAL A 81 4.54 10.07 -1.08
C VAL A 81 5.52 9.36 -1.99
N LEU A 82 5.07 8.86 -3.14
CA LEU A 82 5.93 8.14 -4.09
C LEU A 82 6.13 8.92 -5.38
N GLU A 83 7.35 8.84 -5.91
CA GLU A 83 7.73 9.38 -7.24
C GLU A 83 7.13 8.54 -8.39
N PRO A 84 6.87 9.15 -9.57
CA PRO A 84 6.27 8.45 -10.72
C PRO A 84 7.14 7.28 -11.19
N GLY A 85 6.59 6.06 -11.14
CA GLY A 85 7.30 4.85 -11.55
C GLY A 85 8.50 4.49 -10.66
N GLY A 86 8.50 4.95 -9.40
CA GLY A 86 9.54 4.65 -8.40
C GLY A 86 10.59 5.76 -8.25
N ALA A 87 11.54 5.52 -7.34
CA ALA A 87 12.56 6.50 -6.93
C ALA A 87 13.34 7.07 -8.13
N GLY A 88 13.56 8.39 -8.12
CA GLY A 88 14.18 9.14 -9.22
C GLY A 88 13.22 9.46 -10.38
N GLY A 89 11.95 9.10 -10.29
CA GLY A 89 10.92 9.40 -11.28
C GLY A 89 10.77 10.89 -11.54
N CYS A 90 10.83 11.73 -10.50
CA CYS A 90 10.72 13.18 -10.66
C CYS A 90 11.93 13.78 -11.38
N GLN A 91 13.15 13.33 -11.04
CA GLN A 91 14.37 13.78 -11.70
C GLN A 91 14.40 13.38 -13.19
N ALA A 92 13.80 12.25 -13.53
CA ALA A 92 13.67 11.78 -14.91
C ALA A 92 12.47 12.40 -15.67
N HIS A 93 11.71 13.31 -15.03
CA HIS A 93 10.49 13.90 -15.58
C HIS A 93 9.49 12.83 -16.05
N ARG A 94 9.45 11.70 -15.34
CA ARG A 94 8.61 10.56 -15.69
C ARG A 94 7.16 10.86 -15.34
N ARG A 95 6.25 10.32 -16.15
CA ARG A 95 4.83 10.23 -15.82
C ARG A 95 4.41 8.76 -15.88
N ALA A 96 3.67 8.30 -14.89
CA ALA A 96 3.18 6.93 -14.81
C ALA A 96 1.73 6.90 -14.31
N PRO A 97 0.90 5.93 -14.72
CA PRO A 97 -0.40 5.71 -14.11
C PRO A 97 -0.25 5.41 -12.61
N VAL A 98 -1.26 5.78 -11.82
CA VAL A 98 -1.27 5.51 -10.37
C VAL A 98 -1.10 4.01 -10.10
N GLU A 99 -1.76 3.15 -10.87
CA GLU A 99 -1.69 1.69 -10.72
C GLU A 99 -0.27 1.14 -10.83
N GLU A 100 0.54 1.66 -11.75
CA GLU A 100 1.91 1.19 -11.98
C GLU A 100 2.79 1.54 -10.78
N THR A 101 2.72 2.79 -10.33
CA THR A 101 3.49 3.26 -9.18
C THR A 101 2.99 2.60 -7.88
N ALA A 102 1.68 2.39 -7.75
CA ALA A 102 1.08 1.76 -6.59
C ALA A 102 1.51 0.29 -6.44
N LYS A 103 1.67 -0.44 -7.54
CA LYS A 103 2.19 -1.82 -7.53
C LYS A 103 3.63 -1.88 -7.03
N LEU A 104 4.47 -0.93 -7.45
CA LEU A 104 5.86 -0.84 -6.99
C LEU A 104 5.94 -0.53 -5.49
N GLY A 105 5.08 0.37 -5.02
CA GLY A 105 4.97 0.75 -3.59
C GLY A 105 4.18 -0.22 -2.71
N LYS A 106 3.67 -1.34 -3.26
CA LYS A 106 2.78 -2.29 -2.56
C LYS A 106 1.60 -1.60 -1.84
N CYS A 107 1.00 -0.60 -2.49
CA CYS A 107 -0.05 0.19 -1.88
C CYS A 107 -1.37 -0.61 -1.79
N LEU A 108 -1.97 -0.64 -0.60
CA LEU A 108 -3.34 -1.07 -0.35
C LEU A 108 -4.33 -0.07 -0.94
N VAL A 109 -4.08 1.23 -0.76
CA VAL A 109 -4.85 2.33 -1.35
C VAL A 109 -3.87 3.31 -1.96
N ALA A 110 -4.14 3.78 -3.17
CA ALA A 110 -3.37 4.84 -3.78
C ALA A 110 -4.26 5.85 -4.50
N GLN A 111 -3.91 7.13 -4.38
CA GLN A 111 -4.49 8.19 -5.21
C GLN A 111 -3.39 9.04 -5.84
N ASN A 112 -3.72 9.79 -6.88
CA ASN A 112 -2.77 10.76 -7.42
C ASN A 112 -2.40 11.82 -6.37
N GLY A 113 -1.17 12.34 -6.47
CA GLY A 113 -0.61 13.30 -5.53
C GLY A 113 -0.57 14.73 -6.08
N GLY A 114 0.62 15.29 -6.12
CA GLY A 114 0.88 16.68 -6.46
C GLY A 114 0.72 17.01 -7.95
N TYR A 115 0.80 18.31 -8.24
CA TYR A 115 0.75 18.84 -9.59
C TYR A 115 2.03 18.57 -10.37
N PHE A 116 1.94 18.64 -11.69
CA PHE A 116 3.07 18.48 -12.60
C PHE A 116 2.85 19.24 -13.90
N ASP A 117 3.94 19.49 -14.63
CA ASP A 117 3.87 20.08 -15.95
C ASP A 117 3.44 19.02 -16.97
N MET A 118 2.30 19.24 -17.63
CA MET A 118 1.72 18.28 -18.59
C MET A 118 2.53 18.17 -19.89
N GLY A 119 3.32 19.19 -20.24
CA GLY A 119 4.16 19.23 -21.43
C GLY A 119 5.52 18.57 -21.20
N THR A 120 6.15 18.81 -20.04
CA THR A 120 7.51 18.32 -19.75
C THR A 120 7.55 17.07 -18.86
N GLY A 121 6.51 16.83 -18.04
CA GLY A 121 6.49 15.79 -17.01
C GLY A 121 7.19 16.17 -15.71
N GLU A 122 7.66 17.41 -15.57
CA GLU A 122 8.33 17.88 -14.35
C GLU A 122 7.36 17.87 -13.15
N CYS A 123 7.78 17.27 -12.03
CA CYS A 123 7.07 17.37 -10.75
C CYS A 123 7.03 18.84 -10.28
N LEU A 124 5.94 19.29 -9.66
CA LEU A 124 5.81 20.67 -9.16
C LEU A 124 5.69 20.71 -7.63
N GLY A 125 6.00 21.86 -7.04
CA GLY A 125 6.06 22.05 -5.59
C GLY A 125 7.21 21.34 -4.88
N ASN A 126 7.10 21.27 -3.55
CA ASN A 126 7.98 20.51 -2.67
C ASN A 126 7.56 19.03 -2.69
N VAL A 127 8.56 18.14 -2.73
CA VAL A 127 8.36 16.69 -2.65
C VAL A 127 9.41 16.10 -1.72
N VAL A 128 8.95 15.43 -0.67
CA VAL A 128 9.77 14.55 0.18
C VAL A 128 9.13 13.17 0.16
N SER A 129 9.93 12.17 -0.17
CA SER A 129 9.52 10.77 -0.31
C SER A 129 10.39 9.92 0.62
N ASP A 130 9.78 9.31 1.63
CA ASP A 130 10.45 8.44 2.62
C ASP A 130 11.71 9.06 3.24
N GLY A 131 11.62 10.33 3.65
CA GLY A 131 12.71 11.11 4.25
C GLY A 131 13.72 11.70 3.25
N LYS A 132 13.61 11.37 1.97
CA LYS A 132 14.47 11.94 0.93
C LYS A 132 13.81 13.19 0.32
N LEU A 133 14.50 14.32 0.37
CA LEU A 133 14.12 15.52 -0.37
C LEU A 133 14.29 15.27 -1.88
N VAL A 134 13.17 15.08 -2.58
CA VAL A 134 13.12 14.83 -4.02
C VAL A 134 13.14 16.16 -4.79
N ARG A 135 12.35 17.14 -4.33
CA ARG A 135 12.25 18.46 -4.95
C ARG A 135 12.03 19.53 -3.91
N ASN A 136 12.82 20.60 -4.02
CA ASN A 136 12.62 21.85 -3.28
C ASN A 136 12.06 22.89 -4.25
N SER A 137 10.97 23.54 -3.87
CA SER A 137 10.30 24.57 -4.67
C SER A 137 10.97 25.94 -4.59
N GLY A 138 11.94 26.14 -3.69
CA GLY A 138 12.60 27.43 -3.46
C GLY A 138 11.68 28.44 -2.76
N GLY A 139 10.83 27.97 -1.85
CA GLY A 139 9.91 28.81 -1.09
C GLY A 139 8.67 29.27 -1.86
N LEU A 140 8.27 28.54 -2.90
CA LEU A 140 7.02 28.78 -3.62
C LEU A 140 5.81 28.53 -2.71
N GLN A 141 4.87 29.46 -2.70
CA GLN A 141 3.76 29.47 -1.75
C GLN A 141 2.49 28.82 -2.32
N ASN A 142 2.46 27.50 -2.29
CA ASN A 142 1.23 26.72 -2.46
C ASN A 142 0.93 25.92 -1.20
N ALA A 143 -0.32 25.47 -1.06
CA ALA A 143 -0.74 24.64 0.06
C ALA A 143 0.08 23.34 0.12
N GLN A 144 0.55 22.98 1.31
CA GLN A 144 1.42 21.83 1.58
C GLN A 144 0.74 20.87 2.55
N PHE A 145 1.02 19.59 2.38
CA PHE A 145 0.79 18.56 3.39
C PHE A 145 2.06 17.75 3.57
N GLY A 146 2.47 17.55 4.82
CA GLY A 146 3.59 16.67 5.15
C GLY A 146 3.48 16.03 6.52
N ILE A 147 4.31 15.03 6.74
CA ILE A 147 4.48 14.36 8.03
C ILE A 147 5.94 14.53 8.45
N ARG A 148 6.16 15.01 9.67
CA ARG A 148 7.50 15.13 10.29
C ARG A 148 7.92 13.82 10.94
N LYS A 149 9.22 13.69 11.23
CA LYS A 149 9.84 12.48 11.80
C LYS A 149 9.22 12.04 13.14
N ASP A 150 8.71 12.97 13.92
CA ASP A 150 7.99 12.71 15.18
C ASP A 150 6.52 12.30 15.01
N GLY A 151 6.01 12.22 13.77
CA GLY A 151 4.61 11.92 13.47
C GLY A 151 3.70 13.16 13.45
N THR A 152 4.23 14.38 13.56
CA THR A 152 3.41 15.59 13.42
C THR A 152 3.00 15.76 11.96
N MET A 153 1.70 15.81 11.69
CA MET A 153 1.14 16.21 10.41
C MET A 153 1.10 17.73 10.30
N VAL A 154 1.51 18.27 9.16
CA VAL A 154 1.59 19.71 8.91
C VAL A 154 0.79 20.04 7.66
N PHE A 155 -0.11 21.03 7.76
CA PHE A 155 -0.93 21.53 6.66
C PHE A 155 -0.80 23.05 6.53
N GLY A 156 -0.68 23.57 5.31
CA GLY A 156 -0.71 25.01 5.06
C GLY A 156 0.49 25.51 4.26
N TYR A 157 0.98 26.69 4.57
CA TYR A 157 2.07 27.34 3.83
C TYR A 157 3.38 27.24 4.59
N LEU A 158 4.43 26.82 3.90
CA LEU A 158 5.76 26.60 4.48
C LEU A 158 6.77 27.52 3.79
N SER A 159 7.70 28.06 4.58
CA SER A 159 8.91 28.67 4.04
C SER A 159 9.89 27.59 3.59
N GLU A 160 10.91 27.98 2.82
CA GLU A 160 12.00 27.06 2.48
C GLU A 160 12.77 26.59 3.72
N GLU A 161 12.93 27.46 4.72
CA GLU A 161 13.57 27.13 5.98
C GLU A 161 12.79 26.06 6.76
N ASP A 162 11.45 26.14 6.76
CA ASP A 162 10.59 25.13 7.39
C ASP A 162 10.74 23.75 6.74
N VAL A 163 10.89 23.72 5.40
CA VAL A 163 11.05 22.48 4.62
C VAL A 163 12.43 21.86 4.84
N LEU A 164 13.46 22.69 5.01
CA LEU A 164 14.85 22.27 5.20
C LEU A 164 15.25 22.04 6.67
N ASP A 165 14.30 22.15 7.60
CA ASP A 165 14.54 21.92 9.02
C ASP A 165 15.10 20.51 9.27
N GLN A 166 16.25 20.45 9.94
CA GLN A 166 16.94 19.21 10.27
C GLN A 166 16.65 18.71 11.68
N ALA A 167 16.06 19.54 12.55
CA ALA A 167 15.77 19.16 13.94
C ALA A 167 14.63 18.14 13.99
N ASN A 168 13.56 18.38 13.24
CA ASN A 168 12.44 17.46 13.06
C ASN A 168 12.05 17.39 11.58
N PRO A 169 12.86 16.73 10.73
CA PRO A 169 12.70 16.81 9.29
C PRO A 169 11.38 16.19 8.82
N PHE A 170 10.90 16.64 7.66
CA PHE A 170 9.81 15.96 6.96
C PHE A 170 10.27 14.57 6.51
N VAL A 171 9.41 13.57 6.75
CA VAL A 171 9.54 12.22 6.17
C VAL A 171 8.66 12.06 4.94
N GLN A 172 7.54 12.78 4.87
CA GLN A 172 6.69 12.86 3.70
C GLN A 172 6.29 14.32 3.46
N LEU A 173 6.26 14.78 2.21
CA LEU A 173 5.81 16.14 1.86
C LEU A 173 5.33 16.18 0.42
N VAL A 174 4.18 16.82 0.19
CA VAL A 174 3.62 17.06 -1.13
C VAL A 174 2.94 18.43 -1.18
N SER A 175 3.07 19.13 -2.30
CA SER A 175 2.34 20.36 -2.57
C SER A 175 1.05 20.11 -3.35
N GLY A 176 -0.03 20.73 -2.89
CA GLY A 176 -1.28 20.90 -3.60
C GLY A 176 -1.44 22.34 -4.10
N VAL A 177 -2.68 22.74 -4.38
CA VAL A 177 -3.07 24.12 -4.69
C VAL A 177 -4.43 24.36 -4.04
N VAL A 178 -4.55 25.43 -3.26
CA VAL A 178 -5.67 25.78 -2.36
C VAL A 178 -5.68 24.96 -1.06
N TRP A 179 -5.63 25.67 0.07
CA TRP A 179 -5.91 25.16 1.40
C TRP A 179 -7.43 25.23 1.64
N LEU A 180 -8.09 24.06 1.68
CA LEU A 180 -9.55 23.96 1.73
C LEU A 180 -10.10 24.31 3.12
N LEU A 181 -9.54 23.68 4.15
CA LEU A 181 -9.97 23.82 5.54
C LEU A 181 -8.80 24.13 6.44
N ARG A 182 -8.94 25.15 7.29
CA ARG A 182 -8.00 25.50 8.35
C ARG A 182 -8.73 25.57 9.68
N ASP A 183 -8.33 24.72 10.62
CA ASP A 183 -8.95 24.64 11.96
C ASP A 183 -10.48 24.44 11.91
N GLY A 184 -10.93 23.53 11.05
CA GLY A 184 -12.35 23.20 10.85
C GLY A 184 -13.16 24.25 10.07
N GLU A 185 -12.51 25.30 9.55
CA GLU A 185 -13.18 26.38 8.82
C GLU A 185 -12.73 26.47 7.36
N VAL A 186 -13.66 26.84 6.46
CA VAL A 186 -13.38 27.02 5.04
C VAL A 186 -12.36 28.15 4.84
N TYR A 187 -11.29 27.88 4.08
CA TYR A 187 -10.13 28.77 3.94
C TYR A 187 -9.82 29.19 2.49
N ILE A 188 -10.72 28.91 1.55
CA ILE A 188 -10.52 29.10 0.10
C ILE A 188 -10.27 30.58 -0.25
N SER A 189 -11.03 31.51 0.34
CA SER A 189 -10.85 32.94 0.10
C SER A 189 -9.45 33.43 0.47
N GLN A 190 -8.89 32.90 1.56
CA GLN A 190 -7.56 33.24 2.04
C GLN A 190 -6.50 32.57 1.16
N SER A 191 -6.73 31.34 0.71
CA SER A 191 -5.88 30.69 -0.29
C SER A 191 -5.86 31.42 -1.62
N GLN A 192 -6.96 32.02 -2.04
CA GLN A 192 -6.99 32.85 -3.24
C GLN A 192 -6.04 34.05 -3.12
N MET A 193 -5.96 34.67 -1.94
CA MET A 193 -5.02 35.75 -1.68
C MET A 193 -3.57 35.23 -1.55
N ALA A 194 -3.37 34.08 -0.91
CA ALA A 194 -2.04 33.52 -0.64
C ALA A 194 -1.42 32.78 -1.84
N GLU A 195 -2.20 32.30 -2.81
CA GLU A 195 -1.72 31.43 -3.89
C GLU A 195 -1.91 32.03 -5.29
N CYS A 196 -2.63 33.15 -5.39
CA CYS A 196 -2.76 33.91 -6.63
C CYS A 196 -1.68 34.99 -6.71
N ASP A 197 -1.13 35.19 -7.92
CA ASP A 197 -0.21 36.28 -8.22
C ASP A 197 -1.01 37.51 -8.68
N GLU A 198 -0.69 38.71 -8.19
CA GLU A 198 -1.39 39.96 -8.55
C GLU A 198 -1.30 40.29 -10.06
N ILE A 199 -0.26 39.78 -10.74
CA ILE A 199 0.03 40.06 -12.16
C ILE A 199 -0.53 38.96 -13.09
N GLN A 200 -1.06 37.86 -12.55
CA GLN A 200 -1.80 36.89 -13.35
C GLN A 200 -3.24 37.36 -13.58
N THR A 201 -3.82 37.00 -14.72
CA THR A 201 -5.25 37.17 -14.95
C THR A 201 -6.01 36.33 -13.93
N THR A 202 -6.57 36.97 -12.90
CA THR A 202 -7.35 36.37 -11.82
C THR A 202 -8.41 35.37 -12.31
N GLY A 203 -8.95 35.60 -13.52
CA GLY A 203 -9.95 34.72 -14.15
C GLY A 203 -9.56 33.25 -14.29
N THR A 204 -8.27 32.90 -14.38
CA THR A 204 -7.83 31.48 -14.47
C THR A 204 -7.91 30.76 -13.13
N PHE A 205 -7.41 31.40 -12.07
CA PHE A 205 -7.42 30.84 -10.72
C PHE A 205 -8.85 30.82 -10.16
N ASP A 206 -9.62 31.87 -10.42
CA ASP A 206 -11.04 31.95 -10.06
C ASP A 206 -11.85 30.88 -10.77
N LYS A 207 -11.60 30.66 -12.06
CA LYS A 207 -12.22 29.54 -12.79
C LYS A 207 -11.82 28.21 -12.17
N PHE A 208 -10.55 28.00 -11.83
CA PHE A 208 -10.08 26.79 -11.19
C PHE A 208 -10.79 26.51 -9.86
N ILE A 209 -11.04 27.54 -9.04
CA ILE A 209 -11.78 27.40 -7.77
C ILE A 209 -13.24 27.05 -8.02
N ASN A 210 -13.90 27.79 -8.90
CA ASN A 210 -15.36 27.78 -9.03
C ASN A 210 -15.90 26.72 -10.01
N VAL A 211 -15.07 26.21 -10.92
CA VAL A 211 -15.49 25.19 -11.89
C VAL A 211 -15.67 23.84 -11.21
N ILE A 212 -16.77 23.15 -11.53
CA ILE A 212 -16.97 21.76 -11.13
C ILE A 212 -16.03 20.85 -11.91
N SER A 213 -15.41 19.89 -11.25
CA SER A 213 -14.58 18.86 -11.87
C SER A 213 -14.41 17.67 -10.93
N ALA A 214 -13.66 16.66 -11.36
CA ALA A 214 -13.09 15.68 -10.45
C ALA A 214 -12.06 16.36 -9.53
N ARG A 215 -12.02 15.98 -8.25
CA ARG A 215 -11.15 16.59 -7.24
C ARG A 215 -10.56 15.52 -6.35
N THR A 216 -9.33 15.73 -5.88
CA THR A 216 -8.74 14.95 -4.79
C THR A 216 -8.24 15.89 -3.70
N ALA A 217 -8.23 15.39 -2.47
CA ALA A 217 -7.76 16.13 -1.31
C ALA A 217 -7.08 15.21 -0.32
N VAL A 218 -6.29 15.82 0.56
CA VAL A 218 -5.74 15.18 1.75
C VAL A 218 -5.98 16.08 2.95
N GLY A 219 -6.40 15.49 4.06
CA GLY A 219 -6.69 16.19 5.31
C GLY A 219 -6.54 15.27 6.51
N HIS A 220 -7.01 15.70 7.67
CA HIS A 220 -7.07 14.86 8.86
C HIS A 220 -8.32 15.12 9.70
N ASP A 221 -8.74 14.12 10.48
CA ASP A 221 -9.81 14.27 11.47
C ASP A 221 -9.27 14.71 12.85
N ARG A 222 -10.18 14.87 13.82
CA ARG A 222 -9.79 15.24 15.20
C ARG A 222 -8.94 14.21 15.91
N GLN A 223 -9.05 12.94 15.52
CA GLN A 223 -8.32 11.82 16.10
C GLN A 223 -6.90 11.71 15.54
N GLY A 224 -6.54 12.54 14.56
CA GLY A 224 -5.23 12.50 13.91
C GLY A 224 -5.13 11.41 12.83
N GLN A 225 -6.25 10.82 12.40
CA GLN A 225 -6.25 9.95 11.25
C GLN A 225 -6.08 10.78 9.98
N LEU A 226 -5.24 10.31 9.06
CA LEU A 226 -5.10 10.93 7.75
C LEU A 226 -6.33 10.57 6.90
N VAL A 227 -6.87 11.54 6.19
CA VAL A 227 -8.07 11.40 5.36
C VAL A 227 -7.71 11.71 3.92
N LEU A 228 -7.79 10.72 3.04
CA LEU A 228 -7.70 10.90 1.59
C LEU A 228 -9.11 10.96 1.01
N VAL A 229 -9.36 11.90 0.12
CA VAL A 229 -10.68 12.09 -0.48
C VAL A 229 -10.56 12.18 -1.98
N HIS A 230 -11.39 11.41 -2.68
CA HIS A 230 -11.47 11.38 -4.12
C HIS A 230 -12.92 11.59 -4.56
N VAL A 231 -13.13 12.51 -5.50
CA VAL A 231 -14.43 12.80 -6.12
C VAL A 231 -14.32 12.63 -7.63
N ASP A 232 -15.13 11.73 -8.18
CA ASP A 232 -15.25 11.58 -9.62
C ASP A 232 -15.96 12.79 -10.24
N GLY A 233 -15.58 13.13 -11.46
CA GLY A 233 -16.16 14.29 -12.14
C GLY A 233 -15.59 14.51 -13.53
N GLN A 234 -15.97 15.61 -14.15
CA GLN A 234 -15.45 16.06 -15.43
C GLN A 234 -15.59 17.57 -15.47
N THR A 235 -14.51 18.27 -15.80
CA THR A 235 -14.47 19.73 -15.81
C THR A 235 -15.65 20.31 -16.59
N GLU A 236 -16.37 21.26 -15.99
CA GLU A 236 -17.57 21.93 -16.52
C GLU A 236 -18.81 21.04 -16.67
N SER A 237 -18.80 19.79 -16.18
CA SER A 237 -19.91 18.85 -16.36
C SER A 237 -20.33 18.10 -15.09
N ARG A 238 -19.39 17.47 -14.38
CA ARG A 238 -19.67 16.60 -13.21
C ARG A 238 -18.65 16.82 -12.11
N GLY A 239 -19.01 16.43 -10.90
CA GLY A 239 -18.17 16.55 -9.71
C GLY A 239 -18.46 17.83 -8.93
N VAL A 240 -17.44 18.38 -8.28
CA VAL A 240 -17.57 19.50 -7.33
C VAL A 240 -16.57 20.61 -7.64
N ASN A 241 -16.94 21.83 -7.27
CA ASN A 241 -15.99 22.93 -7.16
C ASN A 241 -15.31 22.90 -5.78
N LEU A 242 -14.34 23.80 -5.54
CA LEU A 242 -13.59 23.75 -4.29
C LEU A 242 -14.41 24.17 -3.07
N TRP A 243 -15.37 25.07 -3.23
CA TRP A 243 -16.27 25.50 -2.13
C TRP A 243 -17.12 24.35 -1.62
N GLU A 244 -17.76 23.63 -2.55
CA GLU A 244 -18.56 22.44 -2.24
C GLU A 244 -17.70 21.33 -1.63
N MET A 245 -16.47 21.15 -2.13
CA MET A 245 -15.52 20.20 -1.54
C MET A 245 -15.19 20.57 -0.10
N ALA A 246 -14.87 21.84 0.18
CA ALA A 246 -14.50 22.27 1.53
C ALA A 246 -15.67 22.12 2.51
N GLU A 247 -16.88 22.52 2.13
CA GLU A 247 -18.07 22.33 2.99
C GLU A 247 -18.35 20.85 3.23
N PHE A 248 -18.24 20.01 2.19
CA PHE A 248 -18.43 18.57 2.33
C PHE A 248 -17.40 17.94 3.28
N LEU A 249 -16.12 18.33 3.18
CA LEU A 249 -15.08 17.89 4.12
C LEU A 249 -15.34 18.35 5.55
N LYS A 250 -15.82 19.59 5.72
CA LYS A 250 -16.15 20.17 7.03
C LYS A 250 -17.30 19.40 7.69
N GLU A 251 -18.35 19.09 6.93
CA GLU A 251 -19.47 18.27 7.39
C GLU A 251 -19.05 16.86 7.80
N GLN A 252 -18.02 16.29 7.16
CA GLN A 252 -17.43 14.99 7.53
C GLN A 252 -16.43 15.07 8.69
N GLY A 253 -16.25 16.24 9.32
CA GLY A 253 -15.42 16.40 10.51
C GLY A 253 -13.92 16.50 10.24
N VAL A 254 -13.52 16.81 9.00
CA VAL A 254 -12.13 17.09 8.64
C VAL A 254 -11.73 18.46 9.20
N ILE A 255 -10.53 18.55 9.80
CA ILE A 255 -10.05 19.74 10.50
C ILE A 255 -9.17 20.60 9.60
N ASN A 256 -8.11 20.02 9.04
CA ASN A 256 -7.31 20.65 8.02
C ASN A 256 -7.32 19.81 6.75
N ALA A 257 -7.38 20.45 5.59
CA ALA A 257 -7.32 19.76 4.30
C ALA A 257 -6.80 20.65 3.18
N ILE A 258 -5.99 20.10 2.28
CA ILE A 258 -5.54 20.78 1.06
C ILE A 258 -6.08 20.08 -0.19
N ASN A 259 -6.27 20.83 -1.28
CA ASN A 259 -6.65 20.28 -2.57
C ASN A 259 -5.40 19.82 -3.35
N LEU A 260 -5.47 18.62 -3.93
CA LEU A 260 -4.43 18.01 -4.76
C LEU A 260 -4.82 18.08 -6.25
N ASP A 261 -4.04 17.45 -7.13
CA ASP A 261 -4.30 17.50 -8.57
C ASP A 261 -5.63 16.80 -8.94
N GLY A 262 -6.41 17.41 -9.84
CA GLY A 262 -7.78 17.02 -10.13
C GLY A 262 -8.06 16.76 -11.62
N GLY A 263 -9.33 16.85 -12.01
CA GLY A 263 -9.76 16.64 -13.40
C GLY A 263 -9.38 15.27 -13.95
N GLY A 264 -8.59 15.23 -15.02
CA GLY A 264 -8.13 13.98 -15.64
C GLY A 264 -7.13 13.19 -14.79
N SER A 265 -6.47 13.87 -13.84
CA SER A 265 -5.48 13.24 -12.95
C SER A 265 -6.12 12.50 -11.78
N ALA A 266 -7.34 12.89 -11.39
CA ALA A 266 -8.07 12.31 -10.27
C ALA A 266 -8.26 10.80 -10.46
N THR A 267 -7.59 10.01 -9.64
CA THR A 267 -7.53 8.54 -9.77
C THR A 267 -7.48 7.92 -8.39
N LEU A 268 -8.29 6.89 -8.16
CA LEU A 268 -8.22 6.03 -6.99
C LEU A 268 -7.91 4.60 -7.41
N VAL A 269 -6.97 3.97 -6.72
CA VAL A 269 -6.57 2.58 -6.89
C VAL A 269 -6.73 1.87 -5.55
N LEU A 270 -7.42 0.74 -5.55
CA LEU A 270 -7.57 -0.15 -4.39
C LEU A 270 -6.92 -1.49 -4.73
N ASN A 271 -5.99 -1.94 -3.88
CA ASN A 271 -5.24 -3.19 -4.04
C ASN A 271 -4.67 -3.39 -5.46
N GLY A 272 -4.10 -2.33 -6.03
CA GLY A 272 -3.49 -2.35 -7.37
C GLY A 272 -4.47 -2.34 -8.55
N THR A 273 -5.78 -2.16 -8.31
CA THR A 273 -6.83 -2.08 -9.34
C THR A 273 -7.53 -0.72 -9.31
N LEU A 274 -7.86 -0.18 -10.50
CA LEU A 274 -8.62 1.07 -10.61
C LEU A 274 -10.00 0.95 -9.94
N ALA A 275 -10.31 1.89 -9.05
CA ALA A 275 -11.56 1.92 -8.28
C ALA A 275 -12.35 3.23 -8.43
N SER A 276 -11.99 4.04 -9.42
CA SER A 276 -12.64 5.31 -9.77
C SER A 276 -13.05 5.35 -11.23
N TYR A 277 -13.76 6.41 -11.64
CA TYR A 277 -14.10 6.68 -13.04
C TYR A 277 -13.33 7.89 -13.57
N PRO A 278 -12.15 7.69 -14.20
CA PRO A 278 -11.36 8.78 -14.78
C PRO A 278 -12.15 9.62 -15.77
N SER A 279 -11.77 10.89 -15.89
CA SER A 279 -12.43 11.83 -16.80
C SER A 279 -11.82 11.90 -18.19
N GLU A 280 -10.58 11.39 -18.36
CA GLU A 280 -9.86 11.45 -19.63
C GLU A 280 -10.31 10.34 -20.59
N HIS A 281 -10.39 10.68 -21.88
CA HIS A 281 -10.71 9.72 -22.94
C HIS A 281 -9.49 8.85 -23.27
N CYS A 282 -9.70 7.58 -23.58
CA CYS A 282 -8.63 6.72 -24.05
C CYS A 282 -8.14 7.16 -25.44
N SER A 283 -6.83 7.11 -25.67
CA SER A 283 -6.23 7.55 -26.95
C SER A 283 -6.62 6.66 -28.14
N PHE A 284 -6.94 5.39 -27.89
CA PHE A 284 -7.34 4.42 -28.91
C PHE A 284 -8.84 4.42 -29.20
N ASP A 285 -9.67 4.93 -28.29
CA ASP A 285 -11.12 4.98 -28.42
C ASP A 285 -11.71 6.06 -27.51
N ASN A 286 -12.34 7.06 -28.13
CA ASN A 286 -12.93 8.19 -27.42
C ASN A 286 -14.21 7.83 -26.63
N MET A 287 -14.78 6.64 -26.82
CA MET A 287 -15.91 6.18 -26.02
C MET A 287 -15.48 5.82 -24.58
N TRP A 288 -14.30 5.21 -24.44
CA TRP A 288 -13.79 4.72 -23.17
C TRP A 288 -13.04 5.79 -22.38
N ARG A 289 -13.02 5.63 -21.06
CA ARG A 289 -12.28 6.49 -20.13
C ARG A 289 -11.03 5.77 -19.64
N CYS A 290 -9.91 6.48 -19.60
CA CYS A 290 -8.61 5.94 -19.17
C CYS A 290 -8.00 6.80 -18.06
N PRO A 291 -7.31 6.18 -17.08
CA PRO A 291 -6.54 6.92 -16.11
C PRO A 291 -5.35 7.62 -16.77
N ARG A 292 -5.01 8.79 -16.25
CA ARG A 292 -3.89 9.60 -16.74
C ARG A 292 -2.56 9.09 -16.19
N SER A 293 -1.50 9.18 -17.00
CA SER A 293 -0.13 9.14 -16.49
C SER A 293 0.19 10.44 -15.74
N ILE A 294 0.32 10.34 -14.42
CA ILE A 294 0.52 11.44 -13.47
C ILE A 294 1.97 11.47 -12.95
N SER A 295 2.24 12.37 -12.00
CA SER A 295 3.54 12.52 -11.34
C SER A 295 3.57 11.75 -10.02
N THR A 296 3.53 12.41 -8.86
CA THR A 296 3.59 11.76 -7.56
C THR A 296 2.26 11.08 -7.20
N ILE A 297 2.31 10.08 -6.33
CA ILE A 297 1.13 9.43 -5.75
C ILE A 297 1.17 9.46 -4.23
N MET A 298 -0.01 9.37 -3.64
CA MET A 298 -0.25 9.17 -2.22
C MET A 298 -0.49 7.68 -2.02
N CYS A 299 0.43 6.98 -1.39
CA CYS A 299 0.40 5.53 -1.19
C CYS A 299 0.11 5.20 0.27
N ILE A 300 -0.88 4.34 0.50
CA ILE A 300 -1.15 3.73 1.80
C ILE A 300 -0.74 2.27 1.72
N HIS A 301 0.16 1.84 2.60
CA HIS A 301 0.73 0.50 2.62
C HIS A 301 0.83 -0.03 4.05
N GLU A 302 1.09 -1.33 4.19
CA GLU A 302 1.39 -1.91 5.50
C GLU A 302 2.69 -1.35 6.07
N PRO A 303 2.84 -1.22 7.39
CA PRO A 303 4.07 -0.74 8.00
C PRO A 303 5.28 -1.54 7.53
N ALA A 304 6.34 -0.84 7.10
CA ALA A 304 7.59 -1.49 6.73
C ALA A 304 8.33 -2.02 7.97
N CYS A 305 8.95 -3.19 7.84
CA CYS A 305 9.89 -3.71 8.83
C CYS A 305 11.28 -3.12 8.65
N GLU A 306 12.06 -3.10 9.73
CA GLU A 306 13.49 -2.77 9.69
C GLU A 306 14.33 -3.98 10.15
N PRO A 307 15.14 -4.58 9.27
CA PRO A 307 15.23 -4.36 7.81
C PRO A 307 13.97 -4.87 7.08
N ALA A 308 13.74 -4.36 5.88
CA ALA A 308 12.50 -4.62 5.12
C ALA A 308 12.26 -6.11 4.79
N ASP A 309 13.31 -6.92 4.78
CA ASP A 309 13.28 -8.35 4.50
C ASP A 309 13.45 -9.22 5.76
N CYS A 310 13.46 -8.61 6.95
CA CYS A 310 13.74 -9.30 8.20
C CYS A 310 15.01 -10.17 8.09
N SER A 311 16.05 -9.61 7.46
CA SER A 311 17.35 -10.25 7.19
C SER A 311 17.26 -11.53 6.36
N GLY A 312 16.15 -11.73 5.64
CA GLY A 312 15.86 -12.96 4.89
C GLY A 312 15.48 -14.15 5.78
N HIS A 313 15.19 -13.90 7.05
CA HIS A 313 14.99 -14.93 8.08
C HIS A 313 13.69 -14.74 8.85
N GLY A 314 12.79 -13.86 8.40
CA GLY A 314 11.50 -13.63 9.05
C GLY A 314 10.43 -13.14 8.09
N ASP A 315 9.20 -13.18 8.56
CA ASP A 315 8.05 -12.56 7.92
C ASP A 315 7.79 -11.20 8.58
N CYS A 316 7.51 -10.19 7.76
CA CYS A 316 7.13 -8.86 8.26
C CYS A 316 5.64 -8.85 8.57
N VAL A 317 5.28 -8.63 9.84
CA VAL A 317 3.89 -8.56 10.29
C VAL A 317 3.71 -7.26 11.08
N GLU A 318 2.84 -6.38 10.60
CA GLU A 318 2.57 -5.06 11.22
C GLU A 318 3.82 -4.19 11.47
N GLY A 319 4.90 -4.39 10.68
CA GLY A 319 6.16 -3.67 10.83
C GLY A 319 7.12 -4.27 11.87
N GLU A 320 6.80 -5.44 12.43
CA GLU A 320 7.69 -6.26 13.25
C GLU A 320 8.13 -7.51 12.49
N CYS A 321 9.40 -7.88 12.66
CA CYS A 321 9.92 -9.10 12.07
C CYS A 321 9.62 -10.32 12.95
N HIS A 322 8.84 -11.23 12.41
CA HIS A 322 8.57 -12.54 13.00
C HIS A 322 9.51 -13.57 12.40
N CYS A 323 10.52 -13.98 13.17
CA CYS A 323 11.56 -14.87 12.65
C CYS A 323 11.02 -16.25 12.29
N THR A 324 11.40 -16.70 11.10
CA THR A 324 11.10 -18.01 10.54
C THR A 324 12.24 -18.98 10.87
N GLY A 325 11.89 -20.19 11.30
CA GLY A 325 12.87 -21.17 11.77
C GLY A 325 13.24 -20.98 13.25
N GLY A 326 13.58 -22.09 13.93
CA GLY A 326 13.81 -22.09 15.38
C GLY A 326 15.15 -21.52 15.85
N PHE A 327 15.95 -20.98 14.93
CA PHE A 327 17.33 -20.55 15.21
C PHE A 327 17.57 -19.07 14.97
N TRP A 328 16.63 -18.33 14.38
CA TRP A 328 16.80 -16.90 14.13
C TRP A 328 16.06 -16.11 15.19
N THR A 329 16.74 -15.15 15.78
CA THR A 329 16.26 -14.34 16.90
C THR A 329 16.64 -12.88 16.70
N GLY A 330 16.19 -12.02 17.60
CA GLY A 330 16.39 -10.58 17.51
C GLY A 330 15.29 -9.87 16.73
N PRO A 331 15.18 -8.54 16.88
CA PRO A 331 14.11 -7.74 16.27
C PRO A 331 14.19 -7.66 14.74
N ALA A 332 15.35 -8.01 14.16
CA ALA A 332 15.60 -8.02 12.73
C ALA A 332 15.79 -9.44 12.16
N CYS A 333 15.66 -10.48 12.99
CA CYS A 333 15.96 -11.87 12.65
C CYS A 333 17.39 -12.11 12.12
N ASP A 334 18.34 -11.30 12.57
CA ASP A 334 19.75 -11.31 12.18
C ASP A 334 20.64 -12.11 13.15
N ILE A 335 20.11 -12.54 14.30
CA ILE A 335 20.86 -13.25 15.32
C ILE A 335 20.62 -14.76 15.18
N LEU A 336 21.66 -15.48 14.77
CA LEU A 336 21.65 -16.94 14.76
C LEU A 336 21.90 -17.50 16.17
N ASP A 337 20.88 -18.12 16.75
CA ASP A 337 20.92 -18.87 18.01
C ASP A 337 20.58 -20.35 17.77
N CYS A 338 21.59 -21.20 17.62
CA CYS A 338 21.39 -22.65 17.48
C CYS A 338 20.97 -23.35 18.80
N GLY A 339 20.81 -22.62 19.90
CA GLY A 339 20.56 -23.17 21.23
C GLY A 339 21.61 -24.24 21.63
N PRO A 340 21.21 -25.34 22.28
CA PRO A 340 22.14 -26.40 22.71
C PRO A 340 22.77 -27.19 21.55
N SER A 341 22.34 -26.95 20.30
CA SER A 341 22.86 -27.61 19.09
C SER A 341 23.95 -26.79 18.38
N ASN A 342 24.56 -25.80 19.04
CA ASN A 342 25.68 -25.03 18.51
C ASN A 342 26.99 -25.86 18.54
N CYS A 343 27.07 -26.85 17.66
CA CYS A 343 28.16 -27.84 17.67
C CYS A 343 29.45 -27.35 17.02
N SER A 344 29.49 -26.17 16.39
CA SER A 344 30.63 -25.80 15.53
C SER A 344 31.15 -24.38 15.67
N LEU A 345 30.54 -23.46 16.42
CA LEU A 345 30.97 -22.04 16.46
C LEU A 345 31.11 -21.38 15.06
N HIS A 346 30.60 -22.02 14.00
CA HIS A 346 30.86 -21.68 12.60
C HIS A 346 29.58 -21.45 11.78
N GLY A 347 28.46 -21.12 12.42
CA GLY A 347 27.30 -20.54 11.73
C GLY A 347 26.45 -21.49 10.89
N LEU A 348 26.57 -22.82 11.08
CA LEU A 348 25.61 -23.78 10.52
C LEU A 348 24.92 -24.57 11.64
N CYS A 349 23.65 -24.25 11.89
CA CYS A 349 22.80 -25.04 12.77
C CYS A 349 22.31 -26.29 12.00
N THR A 350 23.11 -27.35 11.97
CA THR A 350 22.63 -28.68 11.57
C THR A 350 21.98 -29.32 12.78
N GLY A 351 20.69 -29.66 12.70
CA GLY A 351 19.95 -30.24 13.83
C GLY A 351 20.70 -31.42 14.46
N CYS A 352 21.02 -31.30 15.75
CA CYS A 352 21.34 -32.46 16.57
C CYS A 352 20.05 -33.20 16.84
N GLU A 353 19.61 -34.06 15.92
CA GLU A 353 18.59 -35.06 16.23
C GLU A 353 19.17 -36.06 17.23
N SER A 354 19.04 -35.71 18.51
CA SER A 354 19.08 -36.67 19.59
C SER A 354 17.74 -37.38 19.64
N LEU A 355 17.57 -38.39 18.79
CA LEU A 355 16.46 -39.34 18.88
C LEU A 355 16.64 -40.20 20.15
N TRP A 356 16.20 -39.67 21.28
CA TRP A 356 15.91 -40.47 22.47
C TRP A 356 14.53 -41.13 22.29
N SER A 357 14.52 -42.26 21.60
CA SER A 357 13.44 -43.24 21.69
C SER A 357 14.03 -44.65 21.59
N ASN A 358 14.35 -45.19 22.76
CA ASN A 358 14.45 -46.63 23.10
C ASN A 358 14.59 -47.61 21.93
N PHE A 359 15.81 -47.85 21.43
CA PHE A 359 16.39 -49.18 21.15
C PHE A 359 17.79 -49.05 20.51
N PHE A 360 18.76 -49.80 21.05
CA PHE A 360 20.10 -50.06 20.51
C PHE A 360 21.04 -48.88 20.24
N VAL A 361 22.04 -48.77 21.12
CA VAL A 361 23.31 -48.09 20.85
C VAL A 361 23.99 -48.75 19.64
N ILE A 362 24.12 -48.02 18.53
CA ILE A 362 25.18 -48.26 17.54
C ILE A 362 25.90 -46.92 17.41
N ASN A 363 27.06 -46.87 18.04
CA ASN A 363 27.91 -45.70 18.13
C ASN A 363 29.16 -45.99 17.30
N SER A 364 29.12 -45.74 15.99
CA SER A 364 30.33 -45.81 15.17
C SER A 364 30.16 -45.04 13.86
N LEU A 365 30.51 -43.75 13.90
CA LEU A 365 31.00 -43.05 12.72
C LEU A 365 32.32 -43.73 12.34
N GLU A 366 32.40 -44.35 11.16
CA GLU A 366 33.58 -45.10 10.75
C GLU A 366 34.83 -44.20 10.63
N CYS A 367 35.96 -44.63 11.20
CA CYS A 367 37.21 -43.88 11.12
C CYS A 367 37.85 -43.89 9.73
N PRO A 368 38.49 -42.78 9.30
CA PRO A 368 39.28 -42.73 8.07
C PRO A 368 40.37 -43.81 8.02
N MET A 369 40.72 -44.26 6.81
CA MET A 369 41.76 -45.29 6.64
C MET A 369 43.06 -44.91 7.36
N GLY A 370 43.54 -45.80 8.23
CA GLY A 370 44.76 -45.60 9.02
C GLY A 370 44.54 -45.10 10.45
N TRP A 371 43.29 -44.92 10.90
CA TRP A 371 42.96 -44.47 12.26
C TRP A 371 41.95 -45.39 12.95
N TYR A 372 42.05 -45.51 14.29
CA TYR A 372 41.20 -46.37 15.12
C TYR A 372 40.94 -45.77 16.51
N GLY A 373 39.94 -46.30 17.21
CA GLY A 373 39.55 -45.90 18.57
C GLY A 373 38.53 -44.76 18.63
N PRO A 374 38.06 -44.37 19.83
CA PRO A 374 37.02 -43.37 19.99
C PRO A 374 37.44 -42.03 19.38
N ASN A 375 36.59 -41.44 18.53
CA ASN A 375 36.86 -40.23 17.74
C ASN A 375 38.11 -40.32 16.83
N CYS A 376 38.56 -41.53 16.46
CA CYS A 376 39.64 -41.75 15.51
C CYS A 376 40.98 -41.10 15.90
N GLN A 377 41.28 -41.07 17.20
CA GLN A 377 42.46 -40.37 17.72
C GLN A 377 43.75 -41.18 17.64
N ASN A 378 43.68 -42.49 17.38
CA ASN A 378 44.86 -43.35 17.33
C ASN A 378 45.20 -43.74 15.89
N GLN A 379 46.48 -43.71 15.53
CA GLN A 379 46.96 -44.11 14.22
C GLN A 379 47.33 -45.60 14.21
N CYS A 380 46.96 -46.32 13.15
CA CYS A 380 47.32 -47.73 12.96
C CYS A 380 48.85 -47.89 12.90
N ALA A 381 49.40 -48.72 13.80
CA ALA A 381 50.84 -49.01 13.87
C ALA A 381 51.19 -50.36 13.20
N CYS A 382 50.66 -50.61 12.01
CA CYS A 382 50.92 -51.84 11.27
C CYS A 382 52.19 -51.72 10.41
N GLU A 383 52.97 -52.80 10.36
CA GLU A 383 54.14 -52.89 9.49
C GLU A 383 53.71 -52.73 8.02
N HIS A 384 54.42 -51.92 7.24
CA HIS A 384 54.13 -51.62 5.83
C HIS A 384 52.84 -50.84 5.51
N THR A 385 52.35 -49.99 6.43
CA THR A 385 51.22 -49.05 6.16
C THR A 385 49.89 -49.72 5.77
N CYS A 386 49.67 -50.96 6.21
CA CYS A 386 48.41 -51.66 5.97
C CYS A 386 47.25 -51.08 6.80
N PRO A 387 46.00 -51.14 6.29
CA PRO A 387 44.81 -50.78 7.08
C PRO A 387 44.68 -51.70 8.30
N CYS A 388 44.34 -51.12 9.45
CA CYS A 388 44.01 -51.86 10.67
C CYS A 388 42.51 -51.82 10.97
N ASP A 389 42.05 -52.74 11.80
CA ASP A 389 40.69 -52.78 12.31
C ASP A 389 40.34 -51.45 13.00
N ARG A 390 39.22 -50.84 12.61
CA ARG A 390 38.89 -49.44 12.95
C ARG A 390 38.41 -49.27 14.40
N GLU A 391 38.02 -50.35 15.07
CA GLU A 391 37.62 -50.31 16.49
C GLU A 391 38.78 -50.71 17.41
N THR A 392 39.55 -51.74 17.02
CA THR A 392 40.55 -52.37 17.89
C THR A 392 42.01 -52.03 17.55
N GLY A 393 42.28 -51.52 16.35
CA GLY A 393 43.64 -51.25 15.88
C GLY A 393 44.39 -52.49 15.38
N SER A 394 43.72 -53.64 15.26
CA SER A 394 44.34 -54.92 14.89
C SER A 394 44.75 -54.95 13.41
N CYS A 395 45.99 -55.36 13.12
CA CYS A 395 46.53 -55.46 11.76
C CYS A 395 46.14 -56.76 11.03
N ASN A 396 45.36 -57.63 11.66
CA ASN A 396 45.06 -58.98 11.15
C ASN A 396 43.69 -59.01 10.42
N VAL A 397 43.50 -58.12 9.45
CA VAL A 397 42.24 -57.98 8.70
C VAL A 397 42.45 -58.35 7.24
N THR A 398 41.76 -59.39 6.77
CA THR A 398 41.67 -59.73 5.34
C THR A 398 40.67 -58.80 4.65
N TYR A 399 41.15 -57.80 3.91
CA TYR A 399 40.31 -56.89 3.12
C TYR A 399 39.95 -57.50 1.75
N ASP A 400 38.66 -57.54 1.43
CA ASP A 400 38.13 -57.97 0.12
C ASP A 400 37.98 -56.72 -0.79
N TRP A 401 38.78 -56.64 -1.86
CA TRP A 401 39.08 -55.39 -2.61
C TRP A 401 38.12 -55.08 -3.78
N THR A 402 36.88 -55.57 -3.79
CA THR A 402 36.04 -55.55 -5.01
C THR A 402 34.95 -54.48 -5.10
N ARG A 403 35.03 -53.35 -4.37
CA ARG A 403 34.02 -52.28 -4.55
C ARG A 403 34.56 -50.86 -4.37
N ALA A 404 35.38 -50.42 -5.33
CA ALA A 404 35.66 -49.01 -5.54
C ALA A 404 35.65 -48.72 -7.06
N GLU A 405 34.51 -48.25 -7.58
CA GLU A 405 34.49 -47.51 -8.85
C GLU A 405 34.00 -46.08 -8.61
N LEU A 406 34.82 -45.14 -9.10
CA LEU A 406 34.58 -43.71 -9.16
C LEU A 406 33.40 -43.37 -10.09
N LYS A 407 32.54 -42.42 -9.69
CA LYS A 407 31.84 -41.52 -10.63
C LYS A 407 31.76 -40.07 -10.09
N PRO A 408 32.04 -39.05 -10.93
CA PRO A 408 32.01 -37.62 -10.58
C PRO A 408 30.60 -37.00 -10.72
N PRO A 409 30.38 -35.73 -10.30
CA PRO A 409 29.05 -35.23 -9.92
C PRO A 409 28.26 -34.73 -11.13
N SER A 410 26.95 -35.04 -11.19
CA SER A 410 26.03 -34.47 -12.17
C SER A 410 24.77 -33.94 -11.50
N VAL A 411 24.67 -32.61 -11.52
CA VAL A 411 23.49 -31.74 -11.47
C VAL A 411 22.15 -32.47 -11.66
N THR A 412 21.27 -32.39 -10.66
CA THR A 412 19.88 -32.87 -10.74
C THR A 412 18.95 -31.75 -11.22
N VAL A 413 18.53 -31.85 -12.49
CA VAL A 413 17.31 -31.22 -13.00
C VAL A 413 16.18 -32.23 -12.81
N HIS A 414 15.24 -31.94 -11.91
CA HIS A 414 14.00 -32.68 -11.79
C HIS A 414 13.04 -32.27 -12.92
N ALA A 415 12.85 -33.14 -13.91
CA ALA A 415 11.59 -33.38 -14.63
C ALA A 415 11.89 -34.31 -15.82
N LEU A 416 10.93 -35.19 -16.14
CA LEU A 416 10.92 -36.13 -17.28
C LEU A 416 11.62 -37.48 -17.06
N SER A 417 11.10 -38.29 -16.16
CA SER A 417 11.31 -39.76 -16.19
C SER A 417 10.03 -40.55 -15.89
N LEU A 418 8.86 -40.05 -16.33
CA LEU A 418 7.59 -40.78 -16.18
C LEU A 418 6.91 -41.14 -17.51
N MET A 419 7.67 -41.23 -18.60
CA MET A 419 7.15 -41.72 -19.89
C MET A 419 7.86 -42.96 -20.45
N LEU A 420 8.92 -43.45 -19.81
CA LEU A 420 9.69 -44.60 -20.32
C LEU A 420 9.48 -45.92 -19.56
N LEU A 421 8.53 -45.98 -18.64
CA LEU A 421 8.21 -47.21 -17.86
C LEU A 421 6.92 -47.91 -18.28
N MET A 422 6.19 -47.39 -19.28
CA MET A 422 4.95 -48.02 -19.78
C MET A 422 5.11 -48.95 -20.99
N TRP A 423 6.34 -49.24 -21.42
CA TRP A 423 6.58 -50.11 -22.59
C TRP A 423 6.99 -51.56 -22.27
N ILE A 424 7.14 -51.93 -21.00
CA ILE A 424 7.71 -53.24 -20.61
C ILE A 424 6.65 -54.32 -20.28
N PHE A 425 5.37 -53.98 -20.16
CA PHE A 425 4.33 -54.99 -19.89
C PHE A 425 3.10 -54.84 -20.79
N LEU A 426 3.19 -55.35 -22.02
CA LEU A 426 2.03 -55.63 -22.86
C LEU A 426 1.74 -57.14 -22.87
N PRO A 427 0.50 -57.60 -22.61
CA PRO A 427 0.12 -59.00 -22.72
C PRO A 427 0.08 -59.47 -24.19
N SER A 428 0.54 -60.69 -24.42
CA SER A 428 0.79 -61.32 -25.72
C SER A 428 -0.46 -61.76 -26.51
N ASP A 429 -1.60 -61.08 -26.38
CA ASP A 429 -2.84 -61.50 -27.06
C ASP A 429 -3.62 -60.34 -27.71
N ARG A 430 -3.82 -60.44 -29.03
CA ARG A 430 -4.30 -59.35 -29.91
C ARG A 430 -5.73 -58.91 -29.59
N LYS A 431 -6.54 -59.79 -28.99
CA LYS A 431 -7.94 -59.50 -28.61
C LYS A 431 -8.03 -58.65 -27.34
N THR A 432 -7.10 -58.84 -26.41
CA THR A 432 -7.10 -58.14 -25.11
C THR A 432 -6.61 -56.70 -25.25
N CYS A 433 -5.65 -56.45 -26.14
CA CYS A 433 -5.14 -55.09 -26.44
C CYS A 433 -6.20 -54.20 -27.11
N ILE A 434 -7.00 -54.74 -28.02
CA ILE A 434 -8.10 -54.00 -28.66
C ILE A 434 -9.21 -53.68 -27.65
N SER A 435 -9.53 -54.61 -26.74
CA SER A 435 -10.51 -54.37 -25.69
C SER A 435 -10.03 -53.28 -24.71
N LEU A 436 -8.78 -53.35 -24.25
CA LEU A 436 -8.23 -52.38 -23.31
C LEU A 436 -8.15 -50.96 -23.91
N THR A 437 -7.71 -50.85 -25.17
CA THR A 437 -7.61 -49.56 -25.87
C THR A 437 -8.99 -48.94 -26.13
N SER A 438 -10.00 -49.76 -26.43
CA SER A 438 -11.38 -49.29 -26.60
C SER A 438 -11.99 -48.79 -25.27
N VAL A 439 -11.72 -49.48 -24.15
CA VAL A 439 -12.17 -49.04 -22.82
C VAL A 439 -11.49 -47.74 -22.39
N LEU A 440 -10.17 -47.61 -22.61
CA LEU A 440 -9.42 -46.38 -22.32
C LEU A 440 -9.90 -45.19 -23.17
N ALA A 441 -10.20 -45.41 -24.45
CA ALA A 441 -10.76 -44.39 -25.32
C ALA A 441 -12.17 -43.94 -24.85
N LEU A 442 -13.00 -44.88 -24.40
CA LEU A 442 -14.32 -44.57 -23.85
C LEU A 442 -14.22 -43.74 -22.55
N LEU A 443 -13.30 -44.10 -21.65
CA LEU A 443 -13.07 -43.35 -20.41
C LEU A 443 -12.55 -41.93 -20.68
N LEU A 444 -11.67 -41.76 -21.65
CA LEU A 444 -11.21 -40.44 -22.09
C LEU A 444 -12.34 -39.59 -22.68
N ALA A 445 -13.22 -40.19 -23.47
CA ALA A 445 -14.39 -39.50 -24.02
C ALA A 445 -15.36 -39.06 -22.91
N ILE A 446 -15.62 -39.92 -21.92
CA ILE A 446 -16.47 -39.59 -20.76
C ILE A 446 -15.85 -38.45 -19.93
N SER A 447 -14.53 -38.49 -19.71
CA SER A 447 -13.80 -37.44 -19.01
C SER A 447 -13.83 -36.09 -19.75
N ALA A 448 -13.67 -36.10 -21.08
CA ALA A 448 -13.76 -34.91 -21.90
C ALA A 448 -15.17 -34.29 -21.85
N VAL A 449 -16.22 -35.11 -21.94
CA VAL A 449 -17.61 -34.65 -21.82
C VAL A 449 -17.89 -34.09 -20.42
N GLY A 450 -17.37 -34.74 -19.36
CA GLY A 450 -17.49 -34.26 -17.99
C GLY A 450 -16.81 -32.90 -17.77
N ASN A 451 -15.61 -32.71 -18.31
CA ASN A 451 -14.89 -31.44 -18.22
C ASN A 451 -15.57 -30.31 -19.01
N VAL A 452 -16.15 -30.62 -20.18
CA VAL A 452 -16.96 -29.64 -20.94
C VAL A 452 -18.23 -29.28 -20.16
N GLY A 453 -18.89 -30.25 -19.50
CA GLY A 453 -20.05 -30.01 -18.64
C GLY A 453 -19.73 -29.13 -17.43
N LEU A 454 -18.60 -29.37 -16.75
CA LEU A 454 -18.14 -28.53 -15.65
C LEU A 454 -17.81 -27.10 -16.10
N PHE A 455 -17.21 -26.93 -17.27
CA PHE A 455 -16.90 -25.61 -17.83
C PHE A 455 -18.16 -24.82 -18.19
N LEU A 456 -19.19 -25.49 -18.72
CA LEU A 456 -20.48 -24.87 -19.01
C LEU A 456 -21.26 -24.52 -17.73
N LYS A 457 -21.18 -25.36 -16.68
CA LYS A 457 -21.79 -25.08 -15.36
C LYS A 457 -21.13 -23.88 -14.66
N ALA A 458 -19.79 -23.81 -14.69
CA ALA A 458 -19.03 -22.68 -14.16
C ALA A 458 -19.27 -21.35 -14.92
N ARG A 459 -19.79 -21.43 -16.16
CA ARG A 459 -20.22 -20.26 -16.94
C ARG A 459 -21.66 -19.84 -16.59
N SER A 460 -22.53 -20.79 -16.22
CA SER A 460 -23.90 -20.52 -15.77
C SER A 460 -23.94 -19.93 -14.35
N GLU A 461 -23.08 -20.40 -13.44
CA GLU A 461 -22.99 -19.87 -12.06
C GLU A 461 -22.43 -18.44 -12.02
N ARG A 462 -21.55 -18.08 -12.96
CA ARG A 462 -21.07 -16.69 -13.14
C ARG A 462 -22.12 -15.69 -13.64
N LEU A 463 -23.27 -16.17 -14.11
CA LEU A 463 -24.38 -15.32 -14.57
C LEU A 463 -25.44 -15.08 -13.50
N HIS A 464 -25.35 -15.72 -12.33
CA HIS A 464 -26.38 -15.66 -11.29
C HIS A 464 -25.97 -14.95 -9.98
N GLU A 465 -24.69 -14.58 -9.81
CA GLU A 465 -24.27 -13.67 -8.72
C GLU A 465 -24.37 -12.19 -9.15
N SER A 466 -25.60 -11.74 -9.40
CA SER A 466 -25.97 -10.33 -9.20
C SER A 466 -26.74 -10.28 -7.89
N GLY A 467 -26.01 -10.38 -6.78
CA GLY A 467 -26.57 -10.26 -5.44
C GLY A 467 -27.02 -8.83 -5.17
N ASP A 468 -28.24 -8.69 -4.67
CA ASP A 468 -28.84 -7.45 -4.20
C ASP A 468 -27.95 -6.77 -3.15
N TYR A 469 -27.50 -5.55 -3.43
CA TYR A 469 -26.82 -4.70 -2.45
C TYR A 469 -27.87 -4.11 -1.50
N LEU A 470 -27.81 -4.51 -0.23
CA LEU A 470 -28.63 -3.93 0.83
C LEU A 470 -28.06 -2.55 1.21
N TYR A 471 -28.86 -1.50 0.99
CA TYR A 471 -28.55 -0.13 1.38
C TYR A 471 -28.66 0.07 2.89
N HIS A 472 -27.63 0.64 3.52
CA HIS A 472 -27.73 1.24 4.85
C HIS A 472 -27.79 2.77 4.75
N PRO A 473 -28.85 3.44 5.24
CA PRO A 473 -28.90 4.90 5.33
C PRO A 473 -27.87 5.43 6.34
N LEU A 474 -27.13 6.47 5.93
CA LEU A 474 -26.01 7.14 6.64
C LEU A 474 -26.39 7.92 7.93
N ARG A 475 -27.43 7.52 8.67
CA ARG A 475 -27.81 8.18 9.94
C ARG A 475 -27.17 7.60 11.19
N GLU A 476 -26.44 6.50 11.07
CA GLU A 476 -25.80 5.83 12.22
C GLU A 476 -24.27 5.94 12.11
N MET A 477 -23.76 7.15 12.37
CA MET A 477 -22.33 7.42 12.52
C MET A 477 -22.07 8.19 13.82
N ASN A 478 -22.37 7.53 14.94
CA ASN A 478 -21.70 7.62 16.24
C ASN A 478 -22.32 6.55 17.12
N GLY A 479 -21.52 5.68 17.72
CA GLY A 479 -22.02 4.70 18.69
C GLY A 479 -22.84 5.41 19.76
N GLU A 480 -24.10 5.01 19.92
CA GLU A 480 -25.00 5.53 20.95
C GLU A 480 -24.36 5.34 22.32
N ALA A 481 -24.05 6.47 22.96
CA ALA A 481 -24.03 6.52 24.42
C ALA A 481 -25.44 6.18 24.90
N THR A 482 -25.54 5.11 25.69
CA THR A 482 -26.76 4.69 26.36
C THR A 482 -27.24 5.80 27.30
N HIS A 483 -28.17 6.62 26.85
CA HIS A 483 -29.02 7.41 27.71
C HIS A 483 -30.45 6.92 27.55
N THR A 484 -30.81 5.98 28.42
CA THR A 484 -32.19 5.69 28.78
C THR A 484 -32.87 6.98 29.21
N SER A 485 -33.87 7.43 28.46
CA SER A 485 -34.87 8.37 28.94
C SER A 485 -36.21 7.99 28.33
N THR A 486 -37.07 7.51 29.21
CA THR A 486 -38.41 6.97 28.98
C THR A 486 -39.35 7.99 28.34
N SER A 487 -40.21 7.48 27.47
CA SER A 487 -41.40 8.13 26.95
C SER A 487 -42.44 8.38 28.07
N ALA A 488 -42.94 9.61 28.12
CA ALA A 488 -44.28 9.98 28.59
C ALA A 488 -44.59 11.33 27.91
N ALA A 489 -45.44 11.36 26.89
CA ALA A 489 -46.88 11.56 27.01
C ALA A 489 -47.23 12.78 27.89
N CYS A 490 -47.57 13.90 27.26
CA CYS A 490 -48.72 14.72 27.66
C CYS A 490 -49.08 15.74 26.56
N GLU A 491 -50.38 15.87 26.40
CA GLU A 491 -51.11 16.65 25.40
C GLU A 491 -51.10 18.16 25.69
N THR A 492 -51.57 18.89 24.67
CA THR A 492 -52.10 20.25 24.61
C THR A 492 -52.44 20.99 25.91
N GLU A 493 -52.03 22.26 25.99
CA GLU A 493 -52.89 23.34 26.54
C GLU A 493 -52.50 24.72 25.95
N ASP A 494 -53.51 25.39 25.39
CA ASP A 494 -53.53 26.80 25.00
C ASP A 494 -53.54 27.72 26.23
N THR A 495 -52.83 28.86 26.18
CA THR A 495 -53.32 30.19 26.66
C THR A 495 -52.36 31.33 26.30
N GLN A 496 -52.75 32.10 25.27
CA GLN A 496 -52.94 33.56 25.20
C GLN A 496 -52.42 34.51 26.33
N ASP A 497 -51.60 35.51 25.96
CA ASP A 497 -51.70 36.96 26.29
C ASP A 497 -50.58 37.74 25.52
N GLN A 498 -50.79 38.57 24.50
CA GLN A 498 -51.35 39.94 24.35
C GLN A 498 -50.66 41.11 25.08
N SER A 499 -49.94 41.94 24.29
CA SER A 499 -49.90 43.43 24.32
C SER A 499 -49.04 43.91 23.12
N GLN A 500 -49.54 44.42 21.97
CA GLN A 500 -50.09 45.77 21.66
C GLN A 500 -49.29 46.92 22.28
N ALA A 501 -48.90 48.02 21.60
CA ALA A 501 -49.62 48.86 20.63
C ALA A 501 -48.63 49.84 19.90
N LEU A 502 -48.74 50.02 18.57
CA LEU A 502 -49.28 51.19 17.82
C LEU A 502 -48.39 52.46 17.71
N LEU A 503 -47.90 52.75 16.49
CA LEU A 503 -48.42 53.79 15.58
C LEU A 503 -47.88 53.60 14.17
#